data_AF-A0A0W4ZF85-F1
#
_entry.id   AF-A0A0W4ZF85-F1
#
_cell.length_a   1.000
_cell.length_b   1.000
_cell.length_c   1.000
_cell.angle_alpha   90.00
_cell.angle_beta   90.00
_cell.angle_gamma   90.00
#
_symmetry.space_group_name_H-M   'P 1'
#
loop_
_entity.id
_entity.type
_entity.pdbx_description
1 polymer ?
#
loop_
_entity_poly.entity_id
_entity_poly.type
_entity_poly.pdbx_seq_one_letter_code
_entity_poly.pdbx_strand_id
1 'polypeptide(L)'
;MEKIEDPFFEAKEQITFQFSEARYLYDLYVKTAREGNIGTSSTLLDISNELWKIINEIDDCLIDLEEVVFAVERQPEKYKISDEEASERRLFVNRARNDLEQMQKDMSEPVEDVCCRREEKLLKQTVHDEESLDNSLAMSPKLALKYQKLLEDEQDTQLDYVFGTVQNLREQASIMGRELEEQFELIEEVDTRIERTGEKLKRGFRNMKWVIKKNEGKFLSKVLENNLSKTKYLPIL
;
A
#
# COMPACT_ATOMS: atom_id res chain seq x y z
N MET A 1 6.88 -44.93 1.02
CA MET A 1 5.83 -43.89 1.13
C MET A 1 6.54 -42.66 1.62
N GLU A 2 6.78 -41.69 0.73
CA GLU A 2 7.26 -40.38 1.13
C GLU A 2 6.28 -39.83 2.16
N LYS A 3 6.78 -39.45 3.34
CA LYS A 3 5.99 -38.66 4.27
C LYS A 3 5.80 -37.32 3.57
N ILE A 4 4.60 -37.12 3.00
CA ILE A 4 4.19 -35.79 2.57
C ILE A 4 4.15 -34.98 3.86
N GLU A 5 5.15 -34.12 4.02
CA GLU A 5 5.26 -33.20 5.14
C GLU A 5 4.08 -32.24 5.07
N ASP A 6 3.45 -31.98 6.22
CA ASP A 6 2.22 -31.19 6.25
C ASP A 6 2.54 -29.73 5.86
N PRO A 7 2.02 -29.23 4.73
CA PRO A 7 2.33 -27.88 4.24
C PRO A 7 1.84 -26.78 5.17
N PHE A 8 0.97 -27.11 6.14
CA PHE A 8 0.52 -26.17 7.16
C PHE A 8 1.68 -25.55 7.96
N PHE A 9 2.71 -26.32 8.29
CA PHE A 9 3.81 -25.80 9.12
C PHE A 9 4.71 -24.84 8.36
N GLU A 10 4.92 -25.08 7.07
CA GLU A 10 5.65 -24.17 6.18
C GLU A 10 4.89 -22.86 6.00
N ALA A 11 3.58 -22.94 5.73
CA ALA A 11 2.71 -21.76 5.63
C ALA A 11 2.65 -20.97 6.95
N LYS A 12 2.61 -21.68 8.09
CA LYS A 12 2.68 -21.06 9.42
C LYS A 12 3.99 -20.29 9.61
N GLU A 13 5.13 -20.90 9.25
CA GLU A 13 6.44 -20.26 9.36
C GLU A 13 6.52 -19.02 8.46
N GLN A 14 6.07 -19.14 7.21
CA GLN A 14 6.00 -18.02 6.26
C GLN A 14 5.16 -16.86 6.80
N ILE A 15 3.97 -17.13 7.34
CA ILE A 15 3.11 -16.10 7.94
C ILE A 15 3.80 -15.45 9.13
N THR A 16 4.45 -16.24 10.01
CA THR A 16 5.17 -15.65 11.16
C THR A 16 6.33 -14.76 10.73
N PHE A 17 7.00 -15.11 9.62
CA PHE A 17 8.05 -14.27 9.02
C PHE A 17 7.46 -12.99 8.42
N GLN A 18 6.38 -13.07 7.65
CA GLN A 18 5.72 -11.87 7.10
C GLN A 18 5.20 -10.95 8.22
N PHE A 19 4.70 -11.51 9.33
CA PHE A 19 4.32 -10.70 10.50
C PHE A 19 5.50 -9.99 11.16
N SER A 20 6.68 -10.60 11.23
CA SER A 20 7.86 -9.93 11.78
C SER A 20 8.32 -8.78 10.88
N GLU A 21 8.28 -8.99 9.57
CA GLU A 21 8.55 -7.96 8.56
C GLU A 21 7.53 -6.81 8.63
N ALA A 22 6.24 -7.12 8.70
CA ALA A 22 5.18 -6.13 8.82
C ALA A 22 5.30 -5.31 10.12
N ARG A 23 5.61 -5.95 11.26
CA ARG A 23 5.83 -5.26 12.54
C ARG A 23 7.03 -4.31 12.47
N TYR A 24 8.11 -4.74 11.79
CA TYR A 24 9.28 -3.89 11.58
C TYR A 24 8.94 -2.66 10.73
N LEU A 25 8.27 -2.85 9.58
CA LEU A 25 7.85 -1.73 8.72
C LEU A 25 6.89 -0.78 9.44
N TYR A 26 6.00 -1.32 10.29
CA TYR A 26 5.12 -0.51 11.11
C TYR A 26 5.89 0.36 12.13
N ASP A 27 6.88 -0.21 12.84
CA ASP A 27 7.71 0.57 13.76
C ASP A 27 8.50 1.66 13.02
N LEU A 28 9.00 1.38 11.81
CA LEU A 28 9.66 2.35 10.95
C LEU A 28 8.70 3.45 10.48
N TYR A 29 7.49 3.08 10.08
CA TYR A 29 6.42 4.00 9.69
C TYR A 29 6.12 4.99 10.82
N VAL A 30 5.93 4.48 12.05
CA VAL A 30 5.65 5.31 13.23
C VAL A 30 6.83 6.24 13.55
N LYS A 31 8.08 5.75 13.46
CA LYS A 31 9.28 6.60 13.67
C LYS A 31 9.36 7.72 12.63
N THR A 32 9.22 7.38 11.35
CA THR A 32 9.30 8.33 10.24
C THR A 32 8.18 9.37 10.30
N ALA A 33 6.98 8.95 10.68
CA ALA A 33 5.84 9.84 10.88
C ALA A 33 6.08 10.84 12.03
N ARG A 34 6.76 10.43 13.11
CA ARG A 34 7.13 11.30 14.23
C ARG A 34 8.21 12.33 13.87
N GLU A 35 9.13 11.96 12.98
CA GLU A 35 10.24 12.84 12.58
C GLU A 35 9.80 14.02 11.69
N GLY A 36 8.59 13.98 11.12
CA GLY A 36 7.84 15.17 10.69
C GLY A 36 8.55 16.09 9.68
N ASN A 37 9.46 15.56 8.86
CA ASN A 37 10.27 16.38 7.95
C ASN A 37 9.67 16.36 6.53
N ILE A 38 9.75 17.47 5.78
CA ILE A 38 9.02 17.66 4.51
C ILE A 38 9.41 16.63 3.42
N GLY A 39 10.65 16.10 3.45
CA GLY A 39 11.12 15.02 2.58
C GLY A 39 10.67 13.61 2.98
N THR A 40 10.09 13.44 4.17
CA THR A 40 9.62 12.15 4.69
C THR A 40 8.24 11.77 4.17
N SER A 41 7.52 12.69 3.51
CA SER A 41 6.17 12.41 3.00
C SER A 41 6.17 11.36 1.89
N SER A 42 7.17 11.31 0.99
CA SER A 42 7.20 10.25 -0.04
C SER A 42 7.68 8.92 0.55
N THR A 43 8.72 8.94 1.38
CA THR A 43 9.24 7.72 2.02
C THR A 43 8.21 7.09 2.95
N LEU A 44 7.39 7.91 3.62
CA LEU A 44 6.28 7.43 4.45
C LEU A 44 5.19 6.79 3.60
N LEU A 45 4.86 7.36 2.44
CA LEU A 45 3.93 6.74 1.50
C LEU A 45 4.47 5.41 0.97
N ASP A 46 5.76 5.34 0.63
CA ASP A 46 6.40 4.11 0.16
C ASP A 46 6.38 3.01 1.24
N ILE A 47 6.77 3.35 2.48
CA ILE A 47 6.69 2.43 3.63
C ILE A 47 5.24 1.99 3.87
N SER A 48 4.28 2.91 3.77
CA SER A 48 2.86 2.57 3.96
C SER A 48 2.35 1.62 2.88
N ASN A 49 2.75 1.82 1.62
CA ASN A 49 2.36 0.96 0.50
C ASN A 49 2.97 -0.44 0.64
N GLU A 50 4.25 -0.53 1.03
CA GLU A 50 4.90 -1.83 1.24
C GLU A 50 4.29 -2.57 2.43
N LEU A 51 3.97 -1.87 3.52
CA LEU A 51 3.27 -2.47 4.65
C LEU A 51 1.87 -2.96 4.27
N TRP A 52 1.10 -2.19 3.49
CA TRP A 52 -0.21 -2.64 2.97
C TRP A 52 -0.08 -3.86 2.06
N LYS A 53 0.94 -3.91 1.22
CA LYS A 53 1.22 -5.06 0.37
C LYS A 53 1.48 -6.32 1.20
N ILE A 54 2.36 -6.24 2.21
CA ILE A 54 2.63 -7.38 3.09
C ILE A 54 1.38 -7.78 3.89
N ILE A 55 0.61 -6.83 4.40
CA ILE A 55 -0.65 -7.11 5.09
C ILE A 55 -1.63 -7.86 4.18
N ASN A 56 -1.77 -7.44 2.92
CA ASN A 56 -2.65 -8.12 1.96
C ASN A 56 -2.13 -9.52 1.62
N GLU A 57 -0.81 -9.71 1.46
CA GLU A 57 -0.22 -11.03 1.27
C GLU A 57 -0.49 -11.96 2.46
N ILE A 58 -0.41 -11.46 3.69
CA ILE A 58 -0.76 -12.23 4.89
C ILE A 58 -2.26 -12.56 4.90
N ASP A 59 -3.14 -11.62 4.54
CA ASP A 59 -4.60 -11.84 4.51
C ASP A 59 -4.97 -12.94 3.51
N ASP A 60 -4.41 -12.90 2.29
CA ASP A 60 -4.58 -13.94 1.28
C ASP A 60 -4.12 -15.32 1.80
N CYS A 61 -2.94 -15.40 2.43
CA CYS A 61 -2.45 -16.64 3.03
C CYS A 61 -3.33 -17.13 4.19
N LEU A 62 -3.90 -16.23 4.98
CA LEU A 62 -4.81 -16.59 6.08
C LEU A 62 -6.16 -17.12 5.56
N ILE A 63 -6.67 -16.58 4.45
CA ILE A 63 -7.87 -17.10 3.78
C ILE A 63 -7.64 -18.55 3.32
N ASP A 64 -6.51 -18.81 2.65
CA ASP A 64 -6.15 -20.16 2.21
C ASP A 64 -5.99 -21.13 3.39
N LEU A 65 -5.33 -20.69 4.48
CA LEU A 65 -5.19 -21.51 5.69
C LEU A 65 -6.50 -21.77 6.41
N GLU A 66 -7.43 -20.83 6.41
CA GLU A 66 -8.76 -21.02 6.99
C GLU A 66 -9.54 -22.11 6.23
N GLU A 67 -9.44 -22.13 4.90
CA GLU A 67 -10.04 -23.20 4.08
C GLU A 67 -9.41 -24.57 4.40
N VAL A 68 -8.08 -24.63 4.54
CA VAL A 68 -7.36 -25.85 4.91
C VAL A 68 -7.80 -26.34 6.29
N VAL A 69 -7.87 -25.46 7.29
CA VAL A 69 -8.31 -25.81 8.65
C VAL A 69 -9.76 -26.29 8.64
N PHE A 70 -10.64 -25.63 7.89
CA PHE A 70 -12.03 -26.05 7.75
C PHE A 70 -12.17 -27.44 7.09
N ALA A 71 -11.34 -27.75 6.08
CA ALA A 71 -11.32 -29.06 5.45
C ALA A 71 -10.85 -30.16 6.42
N VAL A 72 -9.84 -29.86 7.23
CA VAL A 72 -9.30 -30.77 8.26
C VAL A 72 -10.35 -31.05 9.34
N GLU A 73 -11.04 -30.02 9.84
CA GLU A 73 -12.12 -30.17 10.84
C GLU A 73 -13.29 -31.03 10.32
N ARG A 74 -13.58 -31.00 9.02
CA ARG A 74 -14.66 -31.79 8.42
C ARG A 74 -14.32 -33.26 8.21
N GLN A 75 -13.05 -33.59 7.99
CA GLN A 75 -12.62 -34.96 7.65
C GLN A 75 -11.33 -35.37 8.40
N PRO A 76 -11.34 -35.42 9.74
CA PRO A 76 -10.14 -35.72 10.53
C PRO A 76 -9.55 -37.10 10.21
N GLU A 77 -10.39 -38.12 9.97
CA GLU A 77 -9.97 -39.49 9.65
C GLU A 77 -9.13 -39.60 8.36
N LYS A 78 -9.38 -38.71 7.39
CA LYS A 78 -8.70 -38.71 6.09
C LYS A 78 -7.28 -38.15 6.19
N TYR A 79 -7.09 -37.16 7.06
CA TYR A 79 -5.83 -36.46 7.22
C TYR A 79 -4.99 -37.00 8.39
N LYS A 80 -5.56 -37.86 9.25
CA LYS A 80 -4.89 -38.45 10.42
C LYS A 80 -4.32 -37.40 11.38
N ILE A 81 -5.00 -36.26 11.47
CA ILE A 81 -4.67 -35.15 12.37
C ILE A 81 -5.53 -35.32 13.63
N SER A 82 -4.97 -35.03 14.80
CA SER A 82 -5.72 -35.05 16.07
C SER A 82 -6.70 -33.87 16.11
N ASP A 83 -7.89 -34.07 16.70
CA ASP A 83 -8.85 -32.97 16.92
C ASP A 83 -8.23 -31.83 17.76
N GLU A 84 -7.28 -32.17 18.65
CA GLU A 84 -6.50 -31.21 19.41
C GLU A 84 -5.61 -30.35 18.50
N GLU A 85 -4.93 -30.98 17.53
CA GLU A 85 -4.06 -30.28 16.59
C GLU A 85 -4.89 -29.41 15.62
N ALA A 86 -6.02 -29.91 15.12
CA ALA A 86 -6.92 -29.11 14.29
C ALA A 86 -7.41 -27.85 15.05
N SER A 87 -7.72 -28.00 16.33
CA SER A 87 -8.09 -26.88 17.21
C SER A 87 -6.94 -25.88 17.40
N GLU A 88 -5.70 -26.36 17.57
CA GLU A 88 -4.51 -25.49 17.63
C GLU A 88 -4.29 -24.69 16.34
N ARG A 89 -4.48 -25.32 15.17
CA ARG A 89 -4.39 -24.63 13.88
C ARG A 89 -5.42 -23.53 13.77
N ARG A 90 -6.65 -23.79 14.20
CA ARG A 90 -7.71 -22.76 14.24
C ARG A 90 -7.41 -21.63 15.21
N LEU A 91 -6.85 -21.93 16.38
CA LEU A 91 -6.40 -20.92 17.34
C LEU A 91 -5.25 -20.07 16.79
N PHE A 92 -4.38 -20.64 15.95
CA PHE A 92 -3.34 -19.87 15.26
C PHE A 92 -3.94 -18.90 14.24
N VAL A 93 -4.81 -19.38 13.34
CA VAL A 93 -5.46 -18.54 12.31
C VAL A 93 -6.27 -17.41 12.95
N ASN A 94 -7.03 -17.69 14.02
CA ASN A 94 -7.79 -16.66 14.73
C ASN A 94 -6.89 -15.61 15.38
N ARG A 95 -5.76 -16.01 15.97
CA ARG A 95 -4.79 -15.06 16.55
C ARG A 95 -4.15 -14.20 15.47
N ALA A 96 -3.72 -14.81 14.37
CA ALA A 96 -3.14 -14.11 13.23
C ALA A 96 -4.11 -13.09 12.63
N ARG A 97 -5.40 -13.45 12.46
CA ARG A 97 -6.43 -12.53 12.00
C ARG A 97 -6.62 -11.34 12.95
N ASN A 98 -6.69 -11.59 14.25
CA ASN A 98 -6.81 -10.52 15.25
C ASN A 98 -5.60 -9.57 15.25
N ASP A 99 -4.38 -10.10 15.08
CA ASP A 99 -3.16 -9.30 14.98
C ASP A 99 -3.15 -8.45 13.70
N LEU A 100 -3.59 -9.02 12.57
CA LEU A 100 -3.69 -8.33 11.30
C LEU A 100 -4.74 -7.20 11.34
N GLU A 101 -5.91 -7.45 11.92
CA GLU A 101 -6.94 -6.44 12.15
C GLU A 101 -6.45 -5.28 13.03
N GLN A 102 -5.65 -5.58 14.06
CA GLN A 102 -5.02 -4.54 14.89
C GLN A 102 -4.06 -3.68 14.08
N MET A 103 -3.19 -4.30 13.28
CA MET A 103 -2.22 -3.57 12.44
C MET A 103 -2.93 -2.70 11.38
N GLN A 104 -3.97 -3.23 10.74
CA GLN A 104 -4.80 -2.47 9.79
C GLN A 104 -5.50 -1.28 10.45
N LYS A 105 -6.04 -1.48 11.65
CA LYS A 105 -6.68 -0.41 12.43
C LYS A 105 -5.68 0.67 12.82
N ASP A 106 -4.51 0.28 13.31
CA ASP A 106 -3.46 1.22 13.71
C ASP A 106 -2.90 2.01 12.50
N MET A 107 -2.97 1.46 11.29
CA MET A 107 -2.63 2.17 10.04
C MET A 107 -3.75 3.10 9.54
N SER A 108 -5.00 2.81 9.89
CA SER A 108 -6.17 3.59 9.48
C SER A 108 -6.45 4.76 10.43
N GLU A 109 -6.01 4.67 11.69
CA GLU A 109 -6.03 5.77 12.65
C GLU A 109 -4.92 6.81 12.30
N PRO A 110 -5.18 8.12 12.42
CA PRO A 110 -4.16 9.13 12.18
C PRO A 110 -2.99 8.95 13.16
N VAL A 111 -1.76 9.04 12.65
CA VAL A 111 -0.51 8.64 13.34
C VAL A 111 -0.28 9.36 14.68
N GLU A 112 -0.89 10.53 14.87
CA GLU A 112 -0.89 11.28 16.14
C GLU A 112 -1.59 10.51 17.27
N ASP A 113 -2.72 9.84 16.98
CA ASP A 113 -3.54 9.13 17.98
C ASP A 113 -2.91 7.78 18.37
N VAL A 114 -2.27 7.12 17.40
CA VAL A 114 -1.53 5.86 17.58
C VAL A 114 -0.35 6.03 18.54
N CYS A 115 0.35 7.17 18.46
CA CYS A 115 1.48 7.48 19.35
C CYS A 115 1.03 7.69 20.81
N CYS A 116 -0.05 8.45 21.02
CA CYS A 116 -0.61 8.67 22.35
C CYS A 116 -1.12 7.37 22.99
N ARG A 117 -1.73 6.47 22.21
CA ARG A 117 -2.20 5.16 22.69
C ARG A 117 -1.07 4.21 23.07
N ARG A 118 0.05 4.17 22.32
CA ARG A 118 1.22 3.32 22.64
C ARG A 118 1.90 3.78 23.92
N GLU A 119 2.07 5.10 24.10
CA GLU A 119 2.58 5.67 25.35
C GLU A 119 1.67 5.34 26.54
N GLU A 120 0.35 5.48 26.40
CA GLU A 120 -0.59 5.06 27.44
C GLU A 120 -0.50 3.55 27.77
N LYS A 121 -0.33 2.69 26.76
CA LYS A 121 -0.26 1.23 26.97
C LYS A 121 1.02 0.84 27.71
N LEU A 122 2.16 1.45 27.37
CA LEU A 122 3.43 1.28 28.08
C LEU A 122 3.38 1.84 29.52
N LEU A 123 2.67 2.96 29.73
CA LEU A 123 2.47 3.54 31.05
C LEU A 123 1.51 2.67 31.91
N LYS A 124 0.47 2.10 31.32
CA LYS A 124 -0.46 1.19 32.02
C LYS A 124 0.18 -0.16 32.35
N GLN A 125 1.11 -0.63 31.52
CA GLN A 125 1.86 -1.87 31.76
C GLN A 125 2.90 -1.71 32.89
N THR A 126 3.48 -0.53 33.07
CA THR A 126 4.38 -0.23 34.18
C THR A 126 3.66 0.02 35.51
N VAL A 127 2.40 0.47 35.48
CA VAL A 127 1.61 0.75 36.70
C VAL A 127 0.90 -0.50 37.25
N HIS A 128 0.63 -1.52 36.42
CA HIS A 128 -0.03 -2.76 36.89
C HIS A 128 0.90 -3.75 37.62
N ASP A 129 2.22 -3.58 37.54
CA ASP A 129 3.20 -4.47 38.19
C ASP A 129 3.58 -4.04 39.62
N GLU A 130 3.11 -2.89 40.12
CA GLU A 130 3.50 -2.41 41.47
C GLU A 130 2.55 -2.81 42.60
N GLU A 131 1.34 -3.35 42.33
CA GLU A 131 0.36 -3.64 43.39
C GLU A 131 0.18 -5.12 43.75
N SER A 132 0.96 -6.05 43.17
CA SER A 132 0.81 -7.47 43.51
C SER A 132 2.07 -8.30 43.19
N LEU A 133 3.10 -8.25 44.04
CA LEU A 133 3.70 -9.46 44.65
C LEU A 133 4.88 -9.09 45.56
N ASP A 134 4.67 -9.24 46.87
CA ASP A 134 5.71 -9.58 47.82
C ASP A 134 6.10 -11.05 47.63
N ASN A 135 7.15 -11.37 46.86
CA ASN A 135 7.99 -12.57 47.10
C ASN A 135 9.25 -12.65 46.20
N SER A 136 10.43 -12.55 46.81
CA SER A 136 11.62 -13.38 46.55
C SER A 136 11.93 -13.80 45.10
N LEU A 137 12.55 -12.93 44.29
CA LEU A 137 13.72 -13.30 43.46
C LEU A 137 14.41 -12.03 42.93
N ALA A 138 15.36 -11.47 43.68
CA ALA A 138 16.29 -10.51 43.11
C ALA A 138 17.14 -11.25 42.05
N MET A 139 16.75 -11.13 40.78
CA MET A 139 17.54 -11.55 39.63
C MET A 139 18.97 -11.06 39.82
N SER A 140 19.94 -11.97 39.92
CA SER A 140 21.33 -11.55 40.17
C SER A 140 21.75 -10.53 39.10
N PRO A 141 22.47 -9.45 39.44
CA PRO A 141 22.87 -8.41 38.47
C PRO A 141 23.58 -9.01 37.25
N LYS A 142 24.26 -10.14 37.44
CA LYS A 142 24.97 -10.90 36.41
C LYS A 142 24.05 -11.64 35.44
N LEU A 143 22.89 -12.13 35.90
CA LEU A 143 21.88 -12.71 35.03
C LEU A 143 21.16 -11.62 34.24
N ALA A 144 20.79 -10.51 34.88
CA ALA A 144 20.14 -9.38 34.23
C ALA A 144 21.00 -8.80 33.09
N LEU A 145 22.31 -8.63 33.34
CA LEU A 145 23.26 -8.16 32.34
C LEU A 145 23.44 -9.17 31.18
N LYS A 146 23.34 -10.47 31.47
CA LYS A 146 23.37 -11.51 30.43
C LYS A 146 22.11 -11.50 29.57
N TYR A 147 20.94 -11.30 30.18
CA TYR A 147 19.67 -11.15 29.46
C TYR A 147 19.68 -9.88 28.60
N GLN A 148 20.17 -8.76 29.13
CA GLN A 148 20.32 -7.52 28.38
C GLN A 148 21.22 -7.72 27.16
N LYS A 149 22.37 -8.37 27.34
CA LYS A 149 23.31 -8.62 26.25
C LYS A 149 22.77 -9.55 25.17
N LEU A 150 21.95 -10.55 25.55
CA LEU A 150 21.29 -11.45 24.61
C LEU A 150 20.21 -10.69 23.80
N LEU A 151 19.51 -9.77 24.44
CA LEU A 151 18.56 -8.87 23.81
C LEU A 151 19.24 -7.85 22.87
N GLU A 152 20.41 -7.33 23.25
CA GLU A 152 21.24 -6.46 22.41
C GLU A 152 21.77 -7.20 21.17
N ASP A 153 22.28 -8.44 21.33
CA ASP A 153 22.76 -9.26 20.21
C ASP A 153 21.61 -9.65 19.24
N GLU A 154 20.41 -9.95 19.77
CA GLU A 154 19.24 -10.26 18.94
C GLU A 154 18.72 -9.03 18.17
N GLN A 155 18.84 -7.84 18.76
CA GLN A 155 18.54 -6.57 18.06
C GLN A 155 19.59 -6.22 17.01
N ASP A 156 20.88 -6.50 17.24
CA ASP A 156 21.95 -6.21 16.28
C ASP A 156 21.85 -7.07 15.02
N THR A 157 21.46 -8.34 15.15
CA THR A 157 21.18 -9.19 13.97
C THR A 157 19.98 -8.70 13.17
N GLN A 158 18.96 -8.15 13.83
CA GLN A 158 17.83 -7.51 13.15
C GLN A 158 18.26 -6.21 12.43
N LEU A 159 19.19 -5.44 12.99
CA LEU A 159 19.72 -4.24 12.34
C LEU A 159 20.49 -4.52 11.05
N ASP A 160 21.11 -5.70 10.91
CA ASP A 160 21.88 -6.07 9.71
C ASP A 160 20.95 -6.40 8.52
N TYR A 161 19.82 -7.08 8.77
CA TYR A 161 18.77 -7.28 7.76
C TYR A 161 18.11 -5.95 7.36
N VAL A 162 17.93 -5.06 8.33
CA VAL A 162 17.44 -3.69 8.12
C VAL A 162 18.37 -2.86 7.27
N PHE A 163 19.69 -3.01 7.44
CA PHE A 163 20.66 -2.28 6.65
C PHE A 163 20.57 -2.63 5.15
N GLY A 164 20.33 -3.91 4.84
CA GLY A 164 20.08 -4.36 3.46
C GLY A 164 18.80 -3.75 2.87
N THR A 165 17.70 -3.78 3.60
CA THR A 165 16.42 -3.23 3.13
C THR A 165 16.42 -1.70 3.04
N VAL A 166 17.03 -0.99 4.00
CA VAL A 166 17.21 0.47 3.95
C VAL A 166 18.14 0.88 2.81
N GLN A 167 19.18 0.09 2.53
CA GLN A 167 20.04 0.32 1.37
C GLN A 167 19.25 0.13 0.07
N ASN A 168 18.41 -0.91 -0.02
CA ASN A 168 17.53 -1.14 -1.17
C ASN A 168 16.47 -0.04 -1.32
N LEU A 169 15.84 0.41 -0.22
CA LEU A 169 14.88 1.54 -0.23
C LEU A 169 15.57 2.85 -0.59
N ARG A 170 16.82 3.08 -0.15
CA ARG A 170 17.61 4.25 -0.56
C ARG A 170 17.95 4.20 -2.04
N GLU A 171 18.29 3.02 -2.55
CA GLU A 171 18.54 2.81 -3.98
C GLU A 171 17.27 3.03 -4.79
N GLN A 172 16.13 2.47 -4.36
CA GLN A 172 14.82 2.69 -4.97
C GLN A 172 14.41 4.15 -4.90
N ALA A 173 14.56 4.84 -3.78
CA ALA A 173 14.28 6.27 -3.66
C ALA A 173 15.20 7.11 -4.57
N SER A 174 16.45 6.71 -4.76
CA SER A 174 17.35 7.37 -5.71
C SER A 174 16.96 7.12 -7.17
N ILE A 175 16.46 5.92 -7.48
CA ILE A 175 15.97 5.56 -8.82
C ILE A 175 14.65 6.29 -9.10
N MET A 176 13.73 6.30 -8.14
CA MET A 176 12.46 7.02 -8.21
C MET A 176 12.68 8.54 -8.30
N GLY A 177 13.66 9.10 -7.59
CA GLY A 177 14.02 10.51 -7.70
C GLY A 177 14.47 10.89 -9.12
N ARG A 178 15.24 10.01 -9.77
CA ARG A 178 15.65 10.20 -11.16
C ARG A 178 14.49 10.00 -12.13
N GLU A 179 13.69 8.97 -11.94
CA GLU A 179 12.51 8.69 -12.76
C GLU A 179 11.46 9.83 -12.67
N LEU A 180 11.30 10.46 -11.50
CA LEU A 180 10.45 11.64 -11.34
C LEU A 180 11.02 12.88 -12.05
N GLU A 181 12.35 13.05 -12.07
CA GLU A 181 13.01 14.10 -12.84
C GLU A 181 12.84 13.86 -14.35
N GLU A 182 12.96 12.61 -14.81
CA GLU A 182 12.69 12.20 -16.18
C GLU A 182 11.20 12.38 -16.55
N GLN A 183 10.27 12.06 -15.64
CA GLN A 183 8.85 12.32 -15.83
C GLN A 183 8.52 13.82 -15.84
N PHE A 184 9.26 14.65 -15.10
CA PHE A 184 9.11 16.10 -15.15
C PHE A 184 9.54 16.65 -16.51
N GLU A 185 10.66 16.17 -17.06
CA GLU A 185 11.10 16.50 -18.42
C GLU A 185 10.06 16.03 -19.47
N LEU A 186 9.47 14.84 -19.27
CA LEU A 186 8.43 14.31 -20.13
C LEU A 186 7.12 15.11 -20.03
N ILE A 187 6.74 15.61 -18.85
CA ILE A 187 5.58 16.50 -18.66
C ILE A 187 5.81 17.83 -19.37
N GLU A 188 7.02 18.38 -19.34
CA GLU A 188 7.36 19.59 -20.11
C GLU A 188 7.20 19.33 -21.62
N GLU A 189 7.64 18.17 -22.11
CA GLU A 189 7.43 17.79 -23.50
C GLU A 189 5.93 17.66 -23.84
N VAL A 190 5.14 17.04 -22.95
CA VAL A 190 3.69 16.91 -23.09
C VAL A 190 3.03 18.28 -23.15
N ASP A 191 3.44 19.25 -22.33
CA ASP A 191 2.92 20.61 -22.34
C ASP A 191 3.22 21.31 -23.69
N THR A 192 4.44 21.18 -24.20
CA THR A 192 4.76 21.71 -25.55
C THR A 192 3.96 21.02 -26.66
N ARG A 193 3.60 19.74 -26.50
CA ARG A 193 2.73 19.01 -27.44
C ARG A 193 1.27 19.46 -27.31
N ILE A 194 0.81 19.77 -26.11
CA ILE A 194 -0.51 20.36 -25.83
C ILE A 194 -0.60 21.74 -26.47
N GLU A 195 0.39 22.62 -26.30
CA GLU A 195 0.41 23.94 -26.94
C GLU A 195 0.30 23.83 -28.47
N ARG A 196 1.13 22.99 -29.09
CA ARG A 196 1.07 22.75 -30.55
C ARG A 196 -0.28 22.19 -31.00
N THR A 197 -0.87 21.31 -30.19
CA THR A 197 -2.21 20.77 -30.47
C THR A 197 -3.29 21.85 -30.32
N GLY A 198 -3.16 22.73 -29.32
CA GLY A 198 -4.01 23.91 -29.13
C GLY A 198 -3.93 24.88 -30.29
N GLU A 199 -2.74 25.12 -30.85
CA GLU A 199 -2.57 25.95 -32.04
C GLU A 199 -3.21 25.32 -33.29
N LYS A 200 -3.03 24.01 -33.48
CA LYS A 200 -3.67 23.26 -34.58
C LYS A 200 -5.18 23.29 -34.45
N LEU A 201 -5.71 23.09 -33.24
CA LEU A 201 -7.14 23.18 -32.95
C LEU A 201 -7.66 24.59 -33.23
N LYS A 202 -6.97 25.64 -32.78
CA LYS A 202 -7.30 27.06 -33.05
C LYS A 202 -7.27 27.40 -34.54
N ARG A 203 -6.37 26.77 -35.31
CA ARG A 203 -6.33 26.89 -36.78
C ARG A 203 -7.50 26.14 -37.42
N GLY A 204 -7.83 24.95 -36.93
CA GLY A 204 -9.01 24.17 -37.32
C GLY A 204 -10.30 24.95 -37.09
N PHE A 205 -10.48 25.57 -35.92
CA PHE A 205 -11.61 26.44 -35.61
C PHE A 205 -11.70 27.65 -36.53
N ARG A 206 -10.56 28.31 -36.85
CA ARG A 206 -10.56 29.42 -37.82
C ARG A 206 -10.97 28.96 -39.22
N ASN A 207 -10.45 27.82 -39.66
CA ASN A 207 -10.80 27.25 -40.97
C ASN A 207 -12.27 26.84 -41.01
N MET A 208 -12.79 26.20 -39.94
CA MET A 208 -14.21 25.87 -39.80
C MET A 208 -15.07 27.13 -39.86
N LYS A 209 -14.72 28.17 -39.08
CA LYS A 209 -15.42 29.46 -39.10
C LYS A 209 -15.39 30.12 -40.49
N TRP A 210 -14.26 30.02 -41.19
CA TRP A 210 -14.13 30.52 -42.56
C TRP A 210 -14.97 29.73 -43.55
N VAL A 211 -15.02 28.40 -43.45
CA VAL A 211 -15.86 27.54 -44.28
C VAL A 211 -17.34 27.85 -44.05
N ILE A 212 -17.78 27.99 -42.79
CA ILE A 212 -19.15 28.38 -42.43
C ILE A 212 -19.50 29.71 -43.11
N LYS A 213 -18.65 30.73 -42.93
CA LYS A 213 -18.87 32.06 -43.54
C LYS A 213 -18.89 32.01 -45.08
N LYS A 214 -18.02 31.22 -45.70
CA LYS A 214 -18.04 31.03 -47.17
C LYS A 214 -19.27 30.27 -47.64
N ASN A 215 -19.76 29.31 -46.86
CA ASN A 215 -20.95 28.56 -47.20
C ASN A 215 -22.21 29.43 -47.09
N GLU A 216 -22.29 30.29 -46.06
CA GLU A 216 -23.32 31.33 -45.94
C GLU A 216 -23.35 32.24 -47.18
N GLY A 217 -22.19 32.74 -47.62
CA GLY A 217 -22.10 33.60 -48.81
C GLY A 217 -22.48 32.90 -50.13
N LYS A 218 -22.10 31.64 -50.31
CA LYS A 218 -22.49 30.83 -51.49
C LYS A 218 -23.97 30.46 -51.48
N PHE A 219 -24.55 30.21 -50.30
CA PHE A 219 -25.98 29.96 -50.17
C PHE A 219 -26.76 31.22 -50.57
N LEU A 220 -26.36 32.39 -50.06
CA LEU A 220 -26.96 33.66 -50.43
C LEU A 220 -26.80 33.96 -51.93
N SER A 221 -25.63 33.71 -52.52
CA SER A 221 -25.44 33.92 -53.97
C SER A 221 -26.30 32.97 -54.82
N LYS A 222 -26.37 31.68 -54.47
CA LYS A 222 -27.26 30.72 -55.16
C LYS A 222 -28.73 31.09 -55.02
N VAL A 223 -29.15 31.56 -53.85
CA VAL A 223 -30.53 32.02 -53.62
C VAL A 223 -30.82 33.25 -54.49
N LEU A 224 -29.90 34.20 -54.58
CA LEU A 224 -30.05 35.38 -55.43
C LEU A 224 -30.07 35.01 -56.93
N GLU A 225 -29.19 34.12 -57.38
CA GLU A 225 -29.19 33.62 -58.77
C GLU A 225 -30.47 32.87 -59.13
N ASN A 226 -31.00 32.03 -58.22
CA ASN A 226 -32.28 31.34 -58.43
C ASN A 226 -33.48 32.29 -58.45
N ASN A 227 -33.43 33.40 -57.70
CA ASN A 227 -34.49 34.40 -57.75
C ASN A 227 -34.39 35.25 -59.03
N LEU A 228 -33.18 35.61 -59.47
CA LEU A 228 -32.95 36.31 -60.73
C LEU A 228 -33.34 35.47 -61.96
N SER A 229 -33.08 34.16 -61.94
CA SER A 229 -33.51 33.26 -63.01
C SER A 229 -35.04 33.12 -63.06
N LYS A 230 -35.73 33.04 -61.91
CA LYS A 230 -37.19 33.08 -61.84
C LYS A 230 -37.79 34.38 -62.39
N THR A 231 -37.13 35.53 -62.18
CA THR A 231 -37.60 36.81 -62.73
C THR A 231 -37.37 36.95 -64.24
N LYS A 232 -36.41 36.23 -64.84
CA LYS A 232 -36.15 36.25 -66.29
C LYS A 232 -37.18 35.47 -67.13
N TYR A 233 -37.96 34.58 -66.51
CA TYR A 233 -39.00 33.78 -67.16
C TYR A 233 -40.43 34.25 -66.84
N LEU A 234 -40.60 35.42 -66.21
CA LEU A 234 -41.92 36.03 -66.10
C LEU A 234 -42.28 36.68 -67.46
N PRO A 235 -43.37 36.28 -68.14
CA PRO A 235 -43.79 36.95 -69.36
C PRO A 235 -44.16 38.38 -69.02
N ILE A 236 -43.63 39.32 -69.80
CA ILE A 236 -44.06 40.72 -69.77
C ILE A 236 -45.51 40.72 -70.28
N LEU A 237 -46.44 40.96 -69.36
CA LEU A 237 -47.83 41.33 -69.67
C LEU A 237 -47.87 42.75 -70.22
#